data_AF-A0A7J2URT1-F1
#
_entry.id   AF-A0A7J2URT1-F1
#
_cell.length_a   1.000
_cell.length_b   1.000
_cell.length_c   1.000
_cell.angle_alpha   90.00
_cell.angle_beta   90.00
_cell.angle_gamma   90.00
#
_symmetry.space_group_name_H-M   'P 1'
#
loop_
_entity.id
_entity.type
_entity.pdbx_description
1 polymer ?
#
loop_
_entity_poly.entity_id
_entity_poly.type
_entity_poly.pdbx_seq_one_letter_code
_entity_poly.pdbx_strand_id
1 'polypeptide(L)' 'MREEERRIAEEAIESAVPCVVYVSEFLESVRRDIEESASLRDFLRRIEERISSETDVTRRTDFTILRNELLRRMRDITV' A
#
# COMPACT_ATOMS: atom_id res chain seq x y z
N MET A 1 -2.49 1.57 -13.74
CA MET A 1 -3.53 2.09 -12.84
C MET A 1 -4.18 3.35 -13.44
N ARG A 2 -5.50 3.55 -13.30
CA ARG A 2 -6.16 4.83 -13.68
C ARG A 2 -5.78 5.97 -12.72
N GLU A 3 -5.96 7.23 -13.13
CA GLU A 3 -5.57 8.40 -12.33
C GLU A 3 -6.27 8.44 -10.96
N GLU A 4 -7.58 8.18 -10.93
CA GLU A 4 -8.35 8.12 -9.68
C GLU A 4 -7.86 7.01 -8.73
N GLU A 5 -7.63 5.82 -9.27
CA GLU A 5 -7.06 4.69 -8.53
C GLU A 5 -5.68 5.00 -7.97
N ARG A 6 -4.84 5.68 -8.76
CA ARG A 6 -3.51 6.13 -8.34
C ARG A 6 -3.60 7.14 -7.21
N ARG A 7 -4.51 8.12 -7.30
CA ARG A 7 -4.74 9.11 -6.23
C ARG A 7 -5.10 8.42 -4.92
N ILE A 8 -5.97 7.42 -4.96
CA ILE A 8 -6.37 6.64 -3.77
C ILE A 8 -5.16 5.92 -3.15
N ALA A 9 -4.31 5.31 -3.97
CA ALA A 9 -3.10 4.64 -3.51
C ALA A 9 -2.11 5.62 -2.87
N GLU A 10 -1.90 6.78 -3.49
CA GLU A 10 -1.01 7.84 -2.98
C GLU A 10 -1.52 8.40 -1.65
N GLU A 11 -2.81 8.72 -1.55
CA GLU A 11 -3.42 9.17 -0.29
C GLU A 11 -3.35 8.11 0.82
N ALA A 12 -3.43 6.82 0.48
CA ALA A 12 -3.23 5.73 1.44
C ALA A 12 -1.78 5.67 1.95
N ILE A 13 -0.81 5.85 1.06
CA ILE A 13 0.62 5.90 1.42
C ILE A 13 0.89 7.10 2.33
N GLU A 14 0.42 8.29 1.97
CA GLU A 14 0.58 9.49 2.80
C GLU A 14 -0.01 9.31 4.21
N SER A 15 -1.14 8.61 4.32
CA SER A 15 -1.78 8.30 5.60
C SER A 15 -1.00 7.25 6.41
N ALA A 16 -0.31 6.32 5.75
CA ALA A 16 0.45 5.25 6.38
C ALA A 16 1.83 5.72 6.88
N VAL A 17 2.52 6.60 6.14
CA VAL A 17 3.91 7.04 6.40
C VAL A 17 4.17 7.46 7.85
N PRO A 18 3.31 8.22 8.56
CA PRO A 18 3.55 8.61 9.95
C PRO A 18 3.69 7.43 10.93
N CYS A 19 3.16 6.26 10.56
CA CYS A 19 3.16 5.04 11.39
C CYS A 19 4.21 4.01 10.93
N VAL A 20 4.94 4.30 9.85
CA VAL A 20 5.94 3.40 9.27
C VAL A 20 7.29 3.61 9.93
N VAL A 21 7.99 2.53 10.27
CA VAL A 21 9.34 2.58 10.85
C VAL A 21 10.40 2.67 9.76
N TYR A 22 10.36 1.79 8.76
CA TYR A 22 11.34 1.73 7.67
C TYR A 22 10.92 2.59 6.48
N VAL A 23 10.75 3.91 6.70
CA VAL A 23 10.11 4.82 5.74
C VAL A 23 10.75 4.80 4.36
N SER A 24 12.08 4.87 4.27
CA SER A 24 12.79 4.92 2.98
C SER A 24 12.59 3.64 2.16
N GLU A 25 12.79 2.47 2.77
CA GLU A 25 12.64 1.18 2.09
C GLU A 25 11.18 0.90 1.74
N PHE A 26 10.27 1.27 2.65
CA PHE A 26 8.83 1.21 2.41
C PHE A 26 8.45 2.06 1.19
N LEU A 27 8.85 3.33 1.15
CA LEU A 27 8.51 4.25 0.06
C LEU A 27 9.09 3.81 -1.28
N GLU A 28 10.35 3.34 -1.30
CA GLU A 28 10.95 2.80 -2.52
C GLU A 28 10.15 1.60 -3.05
N SER A 29 9.80 0.67 -2.15
CA SER A 29 9.04 -0.52 -2.48
C SER A 29 7.64 -0.20 -3.01
N VAL A 30 6.86 0.62 -2.29
CA VAL A 30 5.46 0.89 -2.64
C VAL A 30 5.33 1.73 -3.90
N ARG A 31 6.28 2.63 -4.18
CA ARG A 31 6.30 3.41 -5.43
C ARG A 31 6.50 2.51 -6.63
N ARG A 32 7.45 1.57 -6.54
CA ARG A 32 7.65 0.55 -7.59
C ARG A 32 6.40 -0.31 -7.76
N ASP A 33 5.82 -0.79 -6.66
CA ASP A 33 4.62 -1.61 -6.69
C ASP A 33 3.42 -0.85 -7.33
N ILE A 34 3.27 0.47 -7.09
CA ILE A 34 2.25 1.31 -7.76
C ILE A 34 2.47 1.39 -9.26
N GLU A 35 3.69 1.66 -9.71
CA GLU A 35 4.02 1.82 -11.13
C GLU A 35 3.78 0.53 -11.92
N GLU A 36 4.09 -0.60 -11.31
CA GLU A 36 3.91 -1.93 -11.91
C GLU A 36 2.47 -2.46 -11.81
N SER A 37 1.59 -1.77 -11.08
CA SER A 37 0.21 -2.23 -10.86
C SER A 37 -0.75 -1.76 -11.95
N ALA A 38 -1.48 -2.73 -12.51
CA ALA A 38 -2.48 -2.44 -13.54
C ALA A 38 -3.69 -1.68 -12.98
N SER A 39 -4.08 -1.96 -11.73
CA SER A 39 -5.26 -1.41 -11.04
C SER A 39 -5.01 -1.29 -9.53
N LEU A 40 -5.92 -0.60 -8.80
CA LEU A 40 -5.82 -0.51 -7.33
C LEU A 40 -5.92 -1.89 -6.65
N ARG A 41 -6.74 -2.80 -7.21
CA ARG A 41 -6.85 -4.18 -6.71
C ARG A 41 -5.57 -4.98 -6.92
N ASP A 42 -4.90 -4.78 -8.05
CA ASP A 42 -3.60 -5.43 -8.33
C ASP A 42 -2.52 -4.93 -7.37
N PHE A 43 -2.52 -3.63 -7.06
CA PHE A 43 -1.63 -3.06 -6.06
C PHE A 43 -1.87 -3.65 -4.67
N LEU A 44 -3.14 -3.70 -4.22
CA LEU A 44 -3.49 -4.33 -2.94
C LEU A 44 -3.01 -5.79 -2.86
N ARG A 45 -3.23 -6.58 -3.92
CA ARG A 45 -2.78 -7.97 -4.01
C ARG A 45 -1.25 -8.08 -3.83
N ARG A 46 -0.47 -7.24 -4.51
CA ARG A 46 1.01 -7.21 -4.37
C ARG A 46 1.45 -6.88 -2.94
N ILE A 47 0.77 -5.95 -2.28
CA ILE A 47 1.02 -5.64 -0.86
C ILE A 47 0.73 -6.85 0.04
N GLU A 48 -0.39 -7.56 -0.19
CA GLU A 48 -0.74 -8.77 0.57
C GLU A 48 0.26 -9.93 0.35
N GLU A 49 0.74 -10.10 -0.88
CA GLU A 49 1.81 -11.05 -1.20
C GLU A 49 3.11 -10.70 -0.46
N ARG A 50 3.47 -9.41 -0.45
CA ARG A 50 4.66 -8.93 0.28
C ARG A 50 4.55 -9.20 1.78
N ILE A 51 3.42 -8.87 2.40
CA ILE A 51 3.13 -9.17 3.82
C ILE A 51 3.30 -10.67 4.11
N SER A 52 2.82 -11.52 3.21
CA SER A 52 2.87 -12.97 3.37
C SER A 52 4.28 -13.54 3.24
N SER A 53 5.12 -12.92 2.41
CA SER A 53 6.52 -13.33 2.18
C SER A 53 7.54 -12.68 3.12
N GLU A 54 7.17 -11.59 3.80
CA GLU A 54 8.08 -10.82 4.66
C GLU A 54 8.31 -11.52 6.00
N THR A 55 9.60 -11.70 6.33
CA THR A 55 10.05 -12.36 7.56
C THR A 55 10.31 -11.36 8.70
N ASP A 56 10.67 -10.13 8.36
CA ASP A 56 10.88 -9.07 9.34
C ASP A 56 9.52 -8.58 9.85
N VAL A 57 9.29 -8.71 11.17
CA VAL A 57 8.01 -8.39 11.80
C VAL A 57 7.67 -6.90 11.66
N THR A 58 8.66 -6.03 11.75
CA THR A 58 8.47 -4.58 11.66
C THR A 58 8.13 -4.19 10.23
N ARG A 59 8.87 -4.69 9.23
CA ARG A 59 8.57 -4.44 7.81
C ARG A 59 7.20 -4.99 7.41
N ARG A 60 6.86 -6.19 7.90
CA ARG A 60 5.52 -6.77 7.69
C ARG A 60 4.43 -5.90 8.30
N THR A 61 4.68 -5.31 9.46
CA THR A 61 3.76 -4.37 10.11
C THR A 61 3.61 -3.08 9.29
N ASP A 62 4.71 -2.52 8.78
CA ASP A 62 4.70 -1.33 7.91
C ASP A 62 3.79 -1.56 6.68
N PHE A 63 3.92 -2.70 5.99
CA PHE A 63 3.03 -3.04 4.87
C PHE A 63 1.59 -3.34 5.29
N THR A 64 1.38 -3.89 6.49
CA THR A 64 0.03 -4.15 7.03
C THR A 64 -0.72 -2.85 7.30
N ILE A 65 -0.03 -1.80 7.76
CA ILE A 65 -0.61 -0.46 7.93
C ILE A 65 -1.13 0.04 6.57
N LEU A 66 -0.30 -0.01 5.53
CA LEU A 66 -0.73 0.40 4.18
C LEU A 66 -1.91 -0.41 3.67
N ARG A 67 -1.89 -1.74 3.83
CA ARG A 67 -3.02 -2.61 3.43
C ARG A 67 -4.33 -2.16 4.07
N ASN A 68 -4.30 -1.84 5.37
CA ASN A 68 -5.48 -1.40 6.09
C ASN A 68 -5.99 -0.04 5.61
N GLU A 69 -5.08 0.90 5.31
CA GLU A 69 -5.42 2.21 4.74
C GLU A 69 -6.06 2.08 3.34
N LEU A 70 -5.51 1.21 2.48
CA LEU A 70 -6.08 0.89 1.17
C LEU A 70 -7.49 0.31 1.29
N LEU A 71 -7.68 -0.70 2.15
CA LEU A 71 -8.99 -1.32 2.36
C LEU A 71 -10.02 -0.35 2.94
N ARG A 72 -9.61 0.59 3.79
CA ARG A 72 -10.50 1.64 4.31
C ARG A 72 -11.00 2.51 3.15
N ARG A 73 -10.10 3.07 2.36
CA ARG A 73 -10.44 3.98 1.26
C ARG A 73 -11.25 3.31 0.15
N MET A 74 -10.92 2.06 -0.19
CA MET A 74 -11.68 1.30 -1.19
C MET A 74 -13.14 1.05 -0.76
N ARG A 75 -13.39 0.92 0.55
CA ARG A 75 -14.76 0.83 1.08
C ARG A 75 -15.49 2.16 0.95
N ASP A 76 -14.83 3.26 1.28
CA ASP A 76 -15.42 4.61 1.25
C ASP A 76 -15.89 5.03 -0.16
N ILE A 77 -15.34 4.44 -1.22
CA ILE A 77 -15.71 4.72 -2.62
C ILE A 77 -16.81 3.78 -3.14
N THR A 78 -17.11 2.70 -2.42
CA THR A 78 -18.16 1.73 -2.81
C THR A 78 -19.52 2.07 -2.19
N VAL A 79 -19.61 3.14 -1.39
CA VAL A 79 -20.83 3.62 -0.72
C VAL A 79 -21.48 4.77 -1.48
#